data_AF-B8MCH0-F1
#
_entry.id   AF-B8MCH0-F1
#
_cell.length_a   1.000
_cell.length_b   1.000
_cell.length_c   1.000
_cell.angle_alpha   90.00
_cell.angle_beta   90.00
_cell.angle_gamma   90.00
#
_symmetry.space_group_name_H-M   'P 1'
#
loop_
_entity.id
_entity.type
_entity.pdbx_description
1 polymer ?
#
loop_
_entity_poly.entity_id
_entity_poly.type
_entity_poly.pdbx_seq_one_letter_code
_entity_poly.pdbx_strand_id
1 'polypeptide(L)'
;MDELVDGITKPRFARKLIIILAGYDADINRLMSINPGLTSHFPESLQFEPLSPEKCTRLLKELLSKKKRDLLEHSQTKFDISCVQCPDPNLSKEMTQGFDTLSKSASWANARDVETLATAIFGKTVTTIQDTSTGGLILSRDSVIEEIQNMITEHNSRDNFQPQHPLTKDNGGPSFSVPLRTQNTNQSMTNIQSENAKSTTVSNAKFNKVKVADQRDDGVADDVWAQLEKDKAMEDAKEKEYLRVTHDEQEQKRELQKLQDEENTSAREADEARNRYEQERLRHELERRMKEVIARDLVKKRKALVEARRKEQANQAKLRQMEVCIMGYRWIKQSGGYRCAGGSHWVSDAQLH
;
A
#
# COMPACT_ATOMS: atom_id res chain seq x y z
N MET A 1 -12.58 -19.68 9.50
CA MET A 1 -13.31 -18.41 9.70
C MET A 1 -13.61 -18.18 11.17
N ASP A 2 -14.06 -19.19 11.90
CA ASP A 2 -14.39 -19.06 13.34
C ASP A 2 -13.17 -18.72 14.21
N GLU A 3 -11.99 -19.27 13.90
CA GLU A 3 -10.74 -18.90 14.57
C GLU A 3 -10.33 -17.43 14.36
N LEU A 4 -10.67 -16.86 13.20
CA LEU A 4 -10.43 -15.45 12.91
C LEU A 4 -11.35 -14.58 13.77
N VAL A 5 -12.65 -14.91 13.83
CA VAL A 5 -13.63 -14.21 14.67
C VAL A 5 -13.27 -14.32 16.16
N ASP A 6 -12.85 -15.50 16.62
CA ASP A 6 -12.31 -15.69 17.98
C ASP A 6 -11.04 -14.86 18.23
N GLY A 7 -10.15 -14.78 17.24
CA GLY A 7 -8.97 -13.92 17.28
C GLY A 7 -9.31 -12.45 17.51
N ILE A 8 -10.32 -11.94 16.80
CA ILE A 8 -10.76 -10.52 16.83
C ILE A 8 -11.41 -10.16 18.16
N THR A 9 -12.09 -11.11 18.81
CA THR A 9 -12.84 -10.88 20.06
C THR A 9 -11.98 -10.97 21.33
N LYS A 10 -10.71 -11.39 21.22
CA LYS A 10 -9.81 -11.51 22.38
C LYS A 10 -9.58 -10.14 23.05
N PRO A 11 -9.75 -10.01 24.39
CA PRO A 11 -9.61 -8.74 25.12
C PRO A 11 -8.27 -8.03 24.92
N ARG A 12 -7.21 -8.78 24.61
CA ARG A 12 -5.87 -8.24 24.36
C ARG A 12 -5.80 -7.31 23.13
N PHE A 13 -6.68 -7.52 22.14
CA PHE A 13 -6.74 -6.74 20.89
C PHE A 13 -7.88 -5.69 20.88
N ALA A 14 -8.75 -5.72 21.88
CA ALA A 14 -9.86 -4.78 21.99
C ALA A 14 -9.36 -3.32 21.97
N ARG A 15 -9.88 -2.52 21.02
CA ARG A 15 -9.53 -1.10 20.79
C ARG A 15 -8.07 -0.83 20.41
N LYS A 16 -7.30 -1.86 20.03
CA LYS A 16 -5.90 -1.75 19.61
C LYS A 16 -5.65 -2.23 18.17
N LEU A 17 -6.67 -2.78 17.51
CA LEU A 17 -6.60 -3.35 16.18
C LEU A 17 -7.73 -2.78 15.31
N ILE A 18 -7.38 -2.32 14.12
CA ILE A 18 -8.33 -1.96 13.05
C ILE A 18 -8.21 -3.02 11.97
N ILE A 19 -9.35 -3.54 11.51
CA ILE A 19 -9.41 -4.57 10.47
C ILE A 19 -10.25 -4.03 9.34
N ILE A 20 -9.68 -4.03 8.13
CA ILE A 20 -10.35 -3.56 6.91
C ILE A 20 -10.43 -4.75 5.97
N LEU A 21 -11.64 -5.12 5.59
CA LEU A 21 -11.89 -6.07 4.51
C LEU A 21 -12.15 -5.27 3.23
N ALA A 22 -11.43 -5.60 2.16
CA ALA A 22 -11.57 -4.95 0.87
C ALA A 22 -11.64 -6.01 -0.22
N GLY A 23 -12.58 -5.85 -1.15
CA GLY A 23 -12.85 -6.78 -2.23
C GLY A 23 -14.04 -6.30 -3.06
N TYR A 24 -14.36 -7.01 -4.13
CA TYR A 24 -15.56 -6.73 -4.91
C TYR A 24 -16.81 -7.08 -4.11
N ASP A 25 -17.92 -6.38 -4.38
CA ASP A 25 -19.17 -6.53 -3.64
C ASP A 25 -19.63 -8.00 -3.57
N ALA A 26 -19.54 -8.74 -4.67
CA ALA A 26 -19.90 -10.16 -4.72
C ALA A 26 -19.04 -11.03 -3.79
N ASP A 27 -17.73 -10.78 -3.75
CA ASP A 27 -16.79 -11.54 -2.93
C ASP A 27 -16.96 -11.23 -1.44
N ILE A 28 -17.15 -9.95 -1.10
CA ILE A 28 -17.39 -9.52 0.28
C ILE A 28 -18.74 -10.05 0.76
N ASN A 29 -19.80 -9.96 -0.04
CA ASN A 29 -21.10 -10.52 0.33
C ASN A 29 -21.05 -12.04 0.52
N ARG A 30 -20.29 -12.75 -0.34
CA ARG A 30 -20.03 -14.17 -0.17
C ARG A 30 -19.24 -14.47 1.10
N LEU A 31 -18.25 -13.65 1.45
CA LEU A 31 -17.48 -13.80 2.67
C LEU A 31 -18.36 -13.62 3.92
N MET A 32 -19.23 -12.59 3.90
CA MET A 32 -20.17 -12.31 4.99
C MET A 32 -21.23 -13.40 5.16
N SER A 33 -21.61 -14.10 4.08
CA SER A 33 -22.58 -15.20 4.16
C SER A 33 -22.01 -16.50 4.75
N ILE A 34 -20.69 -16.65 4.83
CA ILE A 34 -20.04 -17.85 5.40
C ILE A 34 -20.27 -17.95 6.91
N ASN A 35 -20.30 -16.83 7.62
CA ASN A 35 -20.59 -16.82 9.07
C ASN A 35 -21.34 -15.53 9.45
N PRO A 36 -22.60 -15.63 9.93
CA PRO A 36 -23.38 -14.47 10.38
C PRO A 36 -22.71 -13.63 11.48
N GLY A 37 -21.87 -14.24 12.31
CA GLY A 37 -21.08 -13.56 13.33
C GLY A 37 -20.08 -12.57 12.74
N LEU A 38 -19.55 -12.84 11.54
CA LEU A 38 -18.61 -11.96 10.84
C LEU A 38 -19.27 -10.61 10.54
N THR A 39 -20.50 -10.61 10.02
CA THR A 39 -21.26 -9.39 9.71
C THR A 39 -21.42 -8.48 10.94
N SER A 40 -21.61 -9.06 12.13
CA SER A 40 -21.74 -8.27 13.37
C SER A 40 -20.44 -7.55 13.78
N HIS A 41 -19.29 -8.06 13.35
CA HIS A 41 -17.97 -7.50 13.65
C HIS A 41 -17.49 -6.46 12.62
N PHE A 42 -18.18 -6.33 11.49
CA PHE A 42 -17.92 -5.31 10.47
C PHE A 42 -19.17 -4.42 10.29
N PRO A 43 -19.48 -3.56 11.28
CA PRO A 43 -20.68 -2.72 11.25
C PRO A 43 -20.60 -1.56 10.26
N GLU A 44 -19.39 -1.17 9.85
CA GLU A 44 -19.16 -0.10 8.87
C GLU A 44 -18.81 -0.71 7.51
N SER A 45 -19.54 -0.29 6.48
CA SER A 45 -19.25 -0.61 5.08
C SER A 45 -19.11 0.67 4.27
N LEU A 46 -18.09 0.71 3.41
CA LEU A 46 -17.85 1.81 2.48
C LEU A 46 -17.81 1.22 1.07
N GLN A 47 -18.77 1.61 0.23
CA GLN A 47 -18.81 1.20 -1.16
C GLN A 47 -18.14 2.26 -2.03
N PHE A 48 -17.19 1.83 -2.86
CA PHE A 48 -16.52 2.71 -3.81
C PHE A 48 -17.14 2.52 -5.20
N GLU A 49 -17.82 3.55 -5.69
CA GLU A 49 -18.35 3.54 -7.05
C GLU A 49 -17.21 3.51 -8.09
N PRO A 50 -17.40 2.81 -9.22
CA PRO A 50 -16.46 2.87 -10.32
C PRO A 50 -16.28 4.31 -10.82
N LEU A 51 -15.12 4.58 -11.40
CA LEU A 51 -14.84 5.92 -11.93
C LEU A 51 -15.75 6.20 -13.13
N SER A 52 -16.47 7.32 -13.10
CA SER A 52 -17.21 7.78 -14.27
C SER A 52 -16.23 8.10 -15.41
N PRO A 53 -16.66 8.03 -16.67
CA PRO A 53 -15.82 8.35 -17.82
C PRO A 53 -15.14 9.74 -17.73
N GLU A 54 -15.82 10.73 -17.16
CA GLU A 54 -15.26 12.06 -16.92
C GLU A 54 -14.17 12.05 -15.84
N LYS A 55 -14.38 11.26 -14.78
CA LYS A 55 -13.37 11.07 -13.72
C LYS A 55 -12.15 10.33 -14.28
N CYS A 56 -12.33 9.36 -15.19
CA CYS A 56 -11.24 8.68 -15.90
C CYS A 56 -10.44 9.65 -16.77
N THR A 57 -11.12 10.49 -17.55
CA THR A 57 -10.49 11.55 -18.35
C THR A 57 -9.68 12.51 -17.47
N ARG A 58 -10.22 12.92 -16.32
CA ARG A 58 -9.49 13.76 -15.37
C ARG A 58 -8.27 13.05 -14.78
N LEU A 59 -8.42 11.79 -14.37
CA LEU A 59 -7.33 10.99 -13.83
C LEU A 59 -6.20 10.83 -14.86
N LEU A 60 -6.54 10.57 -16.12
CA LEU A 60 -5.56 10.49 -17.21
C LEU A 60 -4.74 11.79 -17.34
N LYS A 61 -5.41 12.95 -17.31
CA LYS A 61 -4.75 14.28 -17.35
C LYS A 61 -3.81 14.48 -16.16
N GLU A 62 -4.22 14.08 -14.96
CA GLU A 62 -3.41 14.18 -13.75
C GLU A 62 -2.17 13.28 -13.82
N LEU A 63 -2.31 12.05 -14.31
CA LEU A 63 -1.21 11.11 -14.47
C LEU A 63 -0.19 11.59 -15.52
N LEU A 64 -0.64 12.08 -16.67
CA LEU A 64 0.24 12.66 -17.69
C LEU A 64 0.93 13.93 -17.18
N SER A 65 0.23 14.75 -16.40
CA SER A 65 0.82 15.94 -15.77
C SER A 65 1.87 15.58 -14.72
N LYS A 66 1.68 14.47 -13.98
CA LYS A 66 2.71 13.92 -13.09
C LYS A 66 3.94 13.50 -13.88
N LYS A 67 3.78 12.70 -14.95
CA LYS A 67 4.91 12.28 -15.83
C LYS A 67 5.67 13.48 -16.40
N LYS A 68 4.97 14.56 -16.79
CA LYS A 68 5.59 15.83 -17.22
C LYS A 68 6.47 16.45 -16.14
N ARG A 69 6.01 16.50 -14.89
CA ARG A 69 6.81 17.05 -13.77
C ARG A 69 8.02 16.17 -13.48
N ASP A 70 7.81 14.85 -13.42
CA ASP A 70 8.87 13.89 -13.15
C ASP A 70 9.99 13.97 -14.22
N LEU A 71 9.64 14.08 -15.51
CA LEU A 71 10.61 14.30 -16.58
C LEU A 71 11.36 15.63 -16.47
N LEU A 72 10.66 16.71 -16.14
CA LEU A 72 11.29 18.02 -16.00
C LEU A 72 12.31 18.03 -14.85
N GLU A 73 11.99 17.34 -13.75
CA GLU A 73 12.84 17.23 -12.57
C GLU A 73 14.07 16.34 -12.82
N HIS A 74 13.91 15.21 -13.50
CA HIS A 74 14.98 14.23 -13.66
C HIS A 74 15.86 14.42 -14.90
N SER A 75 15.32 14.90 -16.03
CA SER A 75 16.05 14.97 -17.30
C SER A 75 16.01 16.36 -17.96
N GLN A 76 15.45 17.37 -17.28
CA GLN A 76 15.21 18.72 -17.82
C GLN A 76 14.46 18.74 -19.17
N THR A 77 13.83 17.62 -19.53
CA THR A 77 13.20 17.47 -20.83
C THR A 77 11.79 18.02 -20.76
N LYS A 78 11.45 18.94 -21.66
CA LYS A 78 10.11 19.50 -21.73
C LYS A 78 9.15 18.47 -22.32
N PHE A 79 8.10 18.13 -21.59
CA PHE A 79 6.98 17.32 -22.09
C PHE A 79 5.75 18.21 -22.26
N ASP A 80 5.37 18.47 -23.51
CA ASP A 80 4.17 19.21 -23.86
C ASP A 80 2.96 18.25 -23.94
N ILE A 81 1.98 18.52 -23.07
CA ILE A 81 0.70 17.80 -22.97
C ILE A 81 -0.47 18.78 -23.12
N SER A 82 -0.23 19.93 -23.75
CA SER A 82 -1.24 20.97 -23.98
C SER A 82 -2.50 20.42 -24.66
N CYS A 83 -2.36 19.41 -25.53
CA CYS A 83 -3.48 18.75 -26.19
C CYS A 83 -4.53 18.21 -25.21
N VAL A 84 -4.13 17.64 -24.06
CA VAL A 84 -5.05 17.11 -23.04
C VAL A 84 -5.38 18.13 -21.93
N GLN A 85 -4.53 19.13 -21.74
CA GLN A 85 -4.73 20.17 -20.71
C GLN A 85 -5.67 21.30 -21.16
N CYS A 86 -5.66 21.65 -22.45
CA CYS A 86 -6.57 22.65 -22.99
C CYS A 86 -8.01 22.13 -23.11
N PRO A 87 -9.03 22.98 -22.95
CA PRO A 87 -10.43 22.60 -23.13
C PRO A 87 -10.74 22.45 -24.62
N ASP A 88 -10.30 21.33 -25.20
CA ASP A 88 -10.75 20.89 -26.51
C ASP A 88 -12.00 20.01 -26.35
N PRO A 89 -13.19 20.49 -26.75
CA PRO A 89 -14.44 19.75 -26.58
C PRO A 89 -14.47 18.45 -27.41
N ASN A 90 -13.80 18.39 -28.56
CA ASN A 90 -13.81 17.21 -29.42
C ASN A 90 -12.99 16.08 -28.81
N LEU A 91 -11.72 16.36 -28.46
CA LEU A 91 -10.86 15.38 -27.79
C LEU A 91 -11.45 14.94 -26.44
N SER A 92 -12.01 15.87 -25.66
CA SER A 92 -12.65 15.50 -24.40
C SER A 92 -13.84 14.57 -24.61
N LYS A 93 -14.64 14.79 -25.66
CA LYS A 93 -15.79 13.93 -25.99
C LYS A 93 -15.31 12.54 -26.42
N GLU A 94 -14.29 12.46 -27.26
CA GLU A 94 -13.73 11.18 -27.72
C GLU A 94 -13.12 10.36 -26.57
N MET A 95 -12.34 10.99 -25.68
CA MET A 95 -11.82 10.31 -24.48
C MET A 95 -12.95 9.80 -23.59
N THR A 96 -13.96 10.64 -23.31
CA THR A 96 -15.11 10.24 -22.51
C THR A 96 -15.90 9.10 -23.15
N GLN A 97 -16.09 9.10 -24.47
CA GLN A 97 -16.73 8.00 -25.21
C GLN A 97 -15.92 6.70 -25.14
N GLY A 98 -14.59 6.81 -25.25
CA GLY A 98 -13.70 5.67 -25.10
C GLY A 98 -13.76 5.06 -23.70
N PHE A 99 -13.70 5.89 -22.65
CA PHE A 99 -13.85 5.43 -21.27
C PHE A 99 -15.26 4.91 -20.96
N ASP A 100 -16.32 5.47 -21.54
CA ASP A 100 -17.67 4.92 -21.45
C ASP A 100 -17.74 3.51 -22.05
N THR A 101 -17.10 3.30 -23.20
CA THR A 101 -17.00 1.97 -23.83
C THR A 101 -16.22 0.99 -22.95
N LEU A 102 -15.05 1.40 -22.45
CA LEU A 102 -14.24 0.58 -21.56
C LEU A 102 -14.98 0.23 -20.27
N SER A 103 -15.71 1.18 -19.68
CA SER A 103 -16.46 0.96 -18.42
C SER A 103 -17.54 -0.11 -18.51
N LYS A 104 -17.98 -0.46 -19.73
CA LYS A 104 -18.97 -1.50 -20.02
C LYS A 104 -18.35 -2.88 -20.24
N SER A 105 -17.03 -2.97 -20.40
CA SER A 105 -16.32 -4.25 -20.53
C SER A 105 -16.21 -4.95 -19.18
N ALA A 106 -16.39 -6.28 -19.19
CA ALA A 106 -16.33 -7.09 -17.96
C ALA A 106 -14.92 -7.13 -17.35
N SER A 107 -13.89 -6.89 -18.17
CA SER A 107 -12.50 -6.92 -17.75
C SER A 107 -11.95 -5.57 -17.25
N TRP A 108 -12.76 -4.50 -17.27
CA TRP A 108 -12.35 -3.15 -16.88
C TRP A 108 -11.90 -3.04 -15.40
N ALA A 109 -10.67 -2.58 -15.19
CA ALA A 109 -10.03 -2.45 -13.87
C ALA A 109 -10.00 -1.02 -13.33
N ASN A 110 -10.87 -0.13 -13.83
CA ASN A 110 -11.00 1.27 -13.37
C ASN A 110 -9.66 2.03 -13.40
N ALA A 111 -9.24 2.63 -12.29
CA ALA A 111 -8.07 3.49 -12.20
C ALA A 111 -6.77 2.81 -12.67
N ARG A 112 -6.66 1.48 -12.50
CA ARG A 112 -5.49 0.70 -12.93
C ARG A 112 -5.33 0.70 -14.44
N ASP A 113 -6.42 0.58 -15.18
CA ASP A 113 -6.38 0.63 -16.64
C ASP A 113 -6.10 2.05 -17.12
N VAL A 114 -6.63 3.07 -16.44
CA VAL A 114 -6.25 4.48 -16.72
C VAL A 114 -4.75 4.73 -16.49
N GLU A 115 -4.15 4.11 -15.46
CA GLU A 115 -2.71 4.19 -15.20
C GLU A 115 -1.88 3.45 -16.26
N THR A 116 -2.36 2.28 -16.69
CA THR A 116 -1.75 1.50 -17.77
C THR A 116 -1.78 2.29 -19.07
N LEU A 117 -2.93 2.89 -19.39
CA LEU A 117 -3.12 3.76 -20.56
C LEU A 117 -2.18 4.97 -20.52
N ALA A 118 -2.10 5.67 -19.38
CA ALA A 118 -1.21 6.82 -19.22
C ALA A 118 0.27 6.44 -19.46
N THR A 119 0.67 5.26 -18.98
CA THR A 119 2.02 4.73 -19.15
C THR A 119 2.29 4.35 -20.61
N ALA A 120 1.34 3.73 -21.29
CA ALA A 120 1.45 3.36 -22.69
C ALA A 120 1.53 4.60 -23.60
N ILE A 121 0.64 5.58 -23.40
CA ILE A 121 0.68 6.88 -24.11
C ILE A 121 2.04 7.56 -23.94
N PHE A 122 2.53 7.62 -22.70
CA PHE A 122 3.82 8.22 -22.40
C PHE A 122 4.97 7.46 -23.09
N GLY A 123 5.01 6.14 -22.96
CA GLY A 123 6.02 5.28 -23.58
C GLY A 123 6.05 5.46 -25.10
N LYS A 124 4.89 5.42 -25.74
CA LYS A 124 4.76 5.65 -27.20
C LYS A 124 5.31 7.02 -27.59
N THR A 125 4.94 8.07 -26.86
CA THR A 125 5.42 9.44 -27.11
C THR A 125 6.94 9.55 -26.98
N VAL A 126 7.55 8.86 -26.02
CA VAL A 126 9.02 8.82 -25.86
C VAL A 126 9.68 8.10 -27.05
N THR A 127 9.10 6.98 -27.50
CA THR A 127 9.68 6.19 -28.61
C THR A 127 9.58 6.87 -29.97
N THR A 128 8.49 7.58 -30.26
CA THR A 128 8.28 8.27 -31.55
C THR A 128 9.25 9.45 -31.77
N ILE A 129 9.89 9.97 -30.72
CA ILE A 129 10.70 11.19 -30.78
C ILE A 129 12.21 10.93 -30.90
N GLN A 130 12.67 9.68 -30.72
CA GLN A 130 14.08 9.32 -30.97
C GLN A 130 14.55 9.66 -32.41
N ASP A 131 13.62 9.88 -33.35
CA ASP A 131 13.90 10.25 -34.73
C ASP A 131 13.91 11.78 -35.02
N THR A 132 13.58 12.65 -34.06
CA THR A 132 13.46 14.10 -34.31
C THR A 132 14.41 14.94 -33.44
N SER A 133 15.34 15.64 -34.07
CA SER A 133 16.47 16.41 -33.49
C SER A 133 16.10 17.66 -32.67
N THR A 134 14.91 17.74 -32.08
CA THR A 134 14.43 18.92 -31.33
C THR A 134 14.05 18.49 -29.91
N GLY A 135 14.81 18.93 -28.91
CA GLY A 135 14.85 18.39 -27.54
C GLY A 135 13.62 18.60 -26.64
N GLY A 136 12.41 18.28 -27.10
CA GLY A 136 11.19 18.26 -26.31
C GLY A 136 10.22 17.17 -26.76
N LEU A 137 9.51 16.57 -25.81
CA LEU A 137 8.45 15.62 -26.08
C LEU A 137 7.12 16.34 -26.30
N ILE A 138 6.37 15.99 -27.35
CA ILE A 138 5.05 16.56 -27.63
C ILE A 138 4.05 15.41 -27.74
N LEU A 139 3.02 15.44 -26.89
CA LEU A 139 1.92 14.49 -26.96
C LEU A 139 0.95 14.88 -28.08
N SER A 140 0.77 14.01 -29.08
CA SER A 140 -0.23 14.20 -30.13
C SER A 140 -1.62 13.79 -29.66
N ARG A 141 -2.66 14.46 -30.19
CA ARG A 141 -4.07 14.08 -30.01
C ARG A 141 -4.30 12.64 -30.46
N ASP A 142 -3.81 12.31 -31.65
CA ASP A 142 -4.09 11.02 -32.30
C ASP A 142 -3.51 9.87 -31.48
N SER A 143 -2.33 10.06 -30.87
CA SER A 143 -1.70 9.05 -30.01
C SER A 143 -2.53 8.73 -28.76
N VAL A 144 -3.25 9.72 -28.20
CA VAL A 144 -4.13 9.49 -27.05
C VAL A 144 -5.34 8.66 -27.45
N ILE A 145 -5.99 9.03 -28.56
CA ILE A 145 -7.18 8.32 -29.05
C ILE A 145 -6.84 6.91 -29.50
N GLU A 146 -5.76 6.75 -30.25
CA GLU A 146 -5.28 5.45 -30.71
C GLU A 146 -5.00 4.51 -29.54
N GLU A 147 -4.37 5.00 -28.47
CA GLU A 147 -4.08 4.14 -27.31
C GLU A 147 -5.35 3.72 -26.55
N ILE A 148 -6.35 4.61 -26.47
CA ILE A 148 -7.67 4.26 -25.92
C ILE A 148 -8.34 3.19 -26.79
N GLN A 149 -8.28 3.31 -28.12
CA GLN A 149 -8.84 2.31 -29.04
C GLN A 149 -8.09 0.98 -28.98
N ASN A 150 -6.77 1.00 -28.83
CA ASN A 150 -5.95 -0.20 -28.63
C ASN A 150 -6.39 -0.93 -27.35
N MET A 151 -6.59 -0.22 -26.25
CA MET A 151 -7.11 -0.82 -25.02
C MET A 151 -8.52 -1.39 -25.18
N ILE A 152 -9.41 -0.69 -25.90
CA ILE A 152 -10.77 -1.20 -26.20
C ILE A 152 -10.70 -2.50 -27.00
N THR A 153 -9.87 -2.55 -28.05
CA THR A 153 -9.72 -3.75 -28.88
C THR A 153 -9.12 -4.92 -28.11
N GLU A 154 -8.16 -4.68 -27.22
CA GLU A 154 -7.61 -5.70 -26.34
C GLU A 154 -8.67 -6.26 -25.38
N HIS A 155 -9.46 -5.40 -24.75
CA HIS A 155 -10.55 -5.80 -23.86
C HIS A 155 -11.63 -6.59 -24.59
N ASN A 156 -12.08 -6.12 -25.76
CA ASN A 156 -13.06 -6.83 -26.59
C ASN A 156 -12.55 -8.20 -27.03
N SER A 157 -11.24 -8.32 -27.31
CA SER A 157 -10.63 -9.61 -27.64
C SER A 157 -10.70 -10.56 -26.43
N ARG A 158 -10.34 -10.08 -25.23
CA ARG A 158 -10.41 -10.88 -24.00
C ARG A 158 -11.83 -11.31 -23.65
N ASP A 159 -12.81 -10.42 -23.81
CA ASP A 159 -14.22 -10.70 -23.53
C ASP A 159 -14.80 -11.71 -24.53
N ASN A 160 -14.37 -11.69 -25.81
CA ASN A 160 -14.78 -12.66 -26.83
C ASN A 160 -14.20 -14.07 -26.66
N PHE A 161 -13.08 -14.23 -25.92
CA PHE A 161 -12.45 -15.53 -25.68
C PHE A 161 -12.97 -16.25 -24.42
N GLN A 162 -14.06 -15.79 -23.79
CA GLN A 162 -14.77 -16.62 -22.82
C GLN A 162 -15.38 -17.85 -23.53
N PRO A 163 -14.98 -19.10 -23.21
CA PRO A 163 -15.59 -20.28 -23.80
C PRO A 163 -17.05 -20.35 -23.35
N GLN A 164 -17.99 -20.32 -24.31
CA GLN A 164 -19.37 -20.69 -24.04
C GLN A 164 -19.41 -22.19 -23.68
N HIS A 165 -19.46 -22.49 -22.39
CA HIS A 165 -19.83 -23.83 -21.93
C HIS A 165 -21.35 -24.02 -22.10
N PRO A 166 -21.81 -25.06 -22.82
CA PRO A 166 -23.24 -25.35 -22.93
C PRO A 166 -23.80 -25.72 -21.55
N LEU A 167 -24.93 -25.11 -21.18
CA LEU A 167 -25.67 -25.46 -19.97
C LEU A 167 -26.05 -26.95 -19.96
N THR A 168 -25.45 -27.70 -19.04
CA THR A 168 -26.03 -28.96 -18.55
C THR A 168 -26.47 -28.74 -17.11
N LYS A 169 -27.75 -29.03 -16.86
CA LYS A 169 -28.34 -29.10 -15.51
C LYS A 169 -27.72 -30.30 -14.80
N ASP A 170 -27.08 -30.11 -13.64
CA ASP A 170 -27.23 -31.03 -12.52
C ASP A 170 -26.79 -30.44 -11.15
N ASN A 171 -27.37 -31.04 -10.13
CA ASN A 171 -27.39 -30.77 -8.70
C ASN A 171 -26.04 -30.73 -7.95
N GLY A 172 -25.99 -29.88 -6.92
CA GLY A 172 -25.57 -30.27 -5.57
C GLY A 172 -24.09 -30.52 -5.29
N GLY A 173 -23.33 -29.45 -5.00
CA GLY A 173 -22.05 -29.49 -4.26
C GLY A 173 -21.12 -28.31 -4.60
N PRO A 174 -20.53 -27.59 -3.63
CA PRO A 174 -19.69 -26.43 -3.94
C PRO A 174 -18.31 -26.89 -4.44
N SER A 175 -18.15 -26.92 -5.76
CA SER A 175 -16.87 -27.01 -6.44
C SER A 175 -16.12 -25.68 -6.37
N PHE A 176 -14.85 -25.74 -5.96
CA PHE A 176 -13.93 -24.61 -5.98
C PHE A 176 -13.40 -24.39 -7.39
N SER A 177 -13.69 -23.25 -8.00
CA SER A 177 -12.96 -22.74 -9.17
C SER A 177 -12.39 -21.36 -8.85
N VAL A 178 -11.07 -21.30 -8.80
CA VAL A 178 -10.25 -20.09 -8.68
C VAL A 178 -9.85 -19.66 -10.10
N PRO A 179 -9.89 -18.37 -10.47
CA PRO A 179 -9.25 -17.90 -11.69
C PRO A 179 -7.74 -17.81 -11.49
N LEU A 180 -7.00 -18.59 -12.28
CA LEU A 180 -5.55 -18.63 -12.34
C LEU A 180 -5.01 -17.33 -12.96
N ARG A 181 -4.12 -16.63 -12.25
CA ARG A 181 -3.31 -15.52 -12.79
C ARG A 181 -2.04 -16.11 -13.42
N THR A 182 -1.75 -15.65 -14.62
CA THR A 182 -0.71 -16.11 -15.56
C THR A 182 0.71 -16.01 -15.00
N GLN A 183 1.43 -17.12 -15.14
CA GLN A 183 2.88 -17.22 -15.03
C GLN A 183 3.55 -16.82 -16.35
N ASN A 184 4.72 -16.23 -16.20
CA ASN A 184 5.64 -15.81 -17.24
C ASN A 184 6.21 -17.04 -17.96
N THR A 185 6.06 -17.11 -19.29
CA THR A 185 6.62 -18.17 -20.13
C THR A 185 8.09 -17.91 -20.41
N ASN A 186 8.96 -18.89 -20.12
CA ASN A 186 10.07 -19.21 -21.00
C ASN A 186 10.15 -20.74 -21.15
N GLN A 187 10.13 -21.15 -22.41
CA GLN A 187 10.13 -22.52 -22.92
C GLN A 187 11.43 -23.24 -22.57
N SER A 188 11.40 -24.53 -22.26
CA SER A 188 11.55 -25.55 -23.29
C SER A 188 11.38 -26.98 -22.75
N MET A 189 10.96 -27.83 -23.68
CA MET A 189 10.73 -29.27 -23.63
C MET A 189 11.90 -30.03 -22.96
N THR A 190 11.73 -31.22 -22.36
CA THR A 190 11.00 -32.36 -22.89
C THR A 190 10.74 -33.39 -21.78
N ASN A 191 9.58 -34.01 -21.92
CA ASN A 191 9.01 -35.13 -21.19
C ASN A 191 9.90 -36.40 -21.25
N ILE A 192 9.91 -37.22 -20.20
CA ILE A 192 9.56 -38.65 -20.20
C ILE A 192 9.58 -39.18 -18.75
N GLN A 193 8.36 -39.39 -18.24
CA GLN A 193 7.86 -40.51 -17.44
C GLN A 193 8.87 -41.46 -16.78
N SER A 194 8.78 -41.65 -15.46
CA SER A 194 8.00 -42.78 -14.91
C SER A 194 8.05 -42.87 -13.38
N GLU A 195 6.86 -43.13 -12.81
CA GLU A 195 6.54 -44.07 -11.73
C GLU A 195 7.32 -44.02 -10.38
N ASN A 196 6.65 -43.37 -9.42
CA ASN A 196 6.16 -43.95 -8.17
C ASN A 196 6.91 -45.16 -7.55
N ALA A 197 7.61 -44.91 -6.43
CA ALA A 197 7.62 -45.84 -5.30
C ALA A 197 8.00 -45.14 -3.99
N LYS A 198 7.11 -45.25 -2.98
CA LYS A 198 7.42 -45.08 -1.56
C LYS A 198 8.55 -46.03 -1.15
N SER A 199 9.48 -45.58 -0.31
CA SER A 199 9.52 -45.93 1.12
C SER A 199 10.92 -45.80 1.74
N THR A 200 10.91 -45.30 2.99
CA THR A 200 11.84 -45.59 4.11
C THR A 200 13.30 -45.15 4.04
N THR A 201 13.57 -44.12 4.84
CA THR A 201 14.66 -44.00 5.79
C THR A 201 15.20 -45.36 6.30
N VAL A 202 16.48 -45.67 6.09
CA VAL A 202 17.40 -46.18 7.13
C VAL A 202 18.83 -45.74 6.80
N SER A 203 19.46 -45.23 7.84
CA SER A 203 20.83 -44.79 8.06
C SER A 203 21.96 -45.76 7.67
N ASN A 204 23.02 -45.15 7.14
CA ASN A 204 24.43 -45.31 7.51
C ASN A 204 25.04 -46.73 7.41
N ALA A 205 25.69 -47.01 6.28
CA ALA A 205 26.71 -48.05 6.16
C ALA A 205 27.95 -47.47 5.46
N LYS A 206 29.06 -47.39 6.20
CA LYS A 206 30.40 -47.17 5.68
C LYS A 206 30.72 -48.27 4.66
N PHE A 207 30.86 -47.92 3.38
CA PHE A 207 31.50 -48.80 2.42
C PHE A 207 32.97 -48.40 2.27
N ASN A 208 33.85 -49.26 2.81
CA ASN A 208 35.26 -49.27 2.46
C ASN A 208 35.38 -49.51 0.95
N LYS A 209 35.84 -48.51 0.21
CA LYS A 209 36.19 -48.66 -1.21
C LYS A 209 37.48 -49.50 -1.28
N VAL A 210 37.33 -50.81 -1.43
CA VAL A 210 38.43 -51.68 -1.86
C VAL A 210 38.84 -51.21 -3.25
N LYS A 211 40.07 -50.71 -3.39
CA LYS A 211 40.72 -50.51 -4.70
C LYS A 211 40.90 -51.89 -5.32
N VAL A 212 39.91 -52.35 -6.07
CA VAL A 212 40.12 -53.40 -7.06
C VAL A 212 40.94 -52.74 -8.17
N ALA A 213 42.17 -53.19 -8.37
CA ALA A 213 42.93 -52.83 -9.55
C ALA A 213 42.19 -53.42 -10.74
N ASP A 214 41.72 -52.57 -11.66
CA ASP A 214 41.13 -53.00 -12.93
C ASP A 214 42.20 -53.79 -13.70
N GLN A 215 42.20 -55.11 -13.54
CA GLN A 215 43.05 -56.00 -14.33
C GLN A 215 42.43 -56.16 -15.71
N ARG A 216 43.29 -56.11 -16.74
CA ARG A 216 42.93 -56.34 -18.14
C ARG A 216 42.44 -57.77 -18.33
N ASP A 217 41.26 -57.91 -18.94
CA ASP A 217 40.70 -59.23 -19.28
C ASP A 217 41.46 -59.88 -20.45
N ASP A 218 41.62 -61.20 -20.38
CA ASP A 218 42.28 -62.00 -21.41
C ASP A 218 41.47 -61.98 -22.72
N GLY A 219 42.09 -61.50 -23.81
CA GLY A 219 41.50 -61.41 -25.15
C GLY A 219 41.21 -60.00 -25.68
N VAL A 220 41.40 -58.95 -24.87
CA VAL A 220 41.30 -57.55 -25.32
C VAL A 220 42.58 -57.14 -26.05
N ALA A 221 42.49 -56.52 -27.22
CA ALA A 221 43.65 -56.04 -27.99
C ALA A 221 44.32 -54.80 -27.35
N ASP A 222 45.64 -54.63 -27.54
CA ASP A 222 46.45 -53.59 -26.88
C ASP A 222 45.98 -52.16 -27.18
N ASP A 223 45.50 -51.92 -28.41
CA ASP A 223 44.98 -50.66 -28.90
C ASP A 223 43.63 -50.29 -28.24
N VAL A 224 42.75 -51.27 -28.07
CA VAL A 224 41.46 -51.11 -27.38
C VAL A 224 41.68 -50.80 -25.89
N TRP A 225 42.63 -51.49 -25.26
CA TRP A 225 42.96 -51.25 -23.84
C TRP A 225 43.57 -49.87 -23.61
N ALA A 226 44.49 -49.43 -24.48
CA ALA A 226 45.11 -48.10 -24.38
C ALA A 226 44.10 -46.96 -24.62
N GLN A 227 43.10 -47.16 -25.48
CA GLN A 227 42.01 -46.20 -25.68
C GLN A 227 41.09 -46.13 -24.46
N LEU A 228 40.74 -47.28 -23.86
CA LEU A 228 39.92 -47.34 -22.65
C LEU A 228 40.57 -46.65 -21.45
N GLU A 229 41.89 -46.79 -21.26
CA GLU A 229 42.62 -46.08 -20.21
C GLU A 229 42.62 -44.55 -20.42
N LYS A 230 42.73 -44.09 -21.68
CA LYS A 230 42.59 -42.65 -22.01
C LYS A 230 41.18 -42.14 -21.73
N ASP A 231 40.16 -42.92 -22.08
CA ASP A 231 38.76 -42.52 -21.88
C ASP A 231 38.42 -42.47 -20.39
N LYS A 232 38.90 -43.43 -19.59
CA LYS A 232 38.80 -43.39 -18.11
C LYS A 232 39.47 -42.15 -17.53
N ALA A 233 40.69 -41.83 -17.97
CA ALA A 233 41.40 -40.64 -17.50
C ALA A 233 40.68 -39.33 -17.88
N MET A 234 40.07 -39.26 -19.06
CA MET A 234 39.24 -38.12 -19.46
C MET A 234 37.96 -38.01 -18.62
N GLU A 235 37.33 -39.14 -18.29
CA GLU A 235 36.10 -39.13 -17.48
C GLU A 235 36.39 -38.73 -16.02
N ASP A 236 37.46 -39.25 -15.42
CA ASP A 236 37.93 -38.83 -14.09
C ASP A 236 38.25 -37.32 -14.05
N ALA A 237 38.84 -36.79 -15.12
CA ALA A 237 39.14 -35.36 -15.22
C ALA A 237 37.85 -34.50 -15.31
N LYS A 238 36.84 -34.96 -16.05
CA LYS A 238 35.53 -34.29 -16.12
C LYS A 238 34.79 -34.36 -14.80
N GLU A 239 34.78 -35.50 -14.13
CA GLU A 239 34.13 -35.67 -12.82
C GLU A 239 34.77 -34.74 -11.78
N LYS A 240 36.11 -34.64 -11.79
CA LYS A 240 36.84 -33.73 -10.89
C LYS A 240 36.52 -32.26 -11.17
N GLU A 241 36.43 -31.86 -12.43
CA GLU A 241 36.06 -30.49 -12.80
C GLU A 241 34.60 -30.19 -12.41
N TYR A 242 33.67 -31.13 -12.63
CA TYR A 242 32.28 -31.01 -12.21
C TYR A 242 32.15 -30.81 -10.70
N LEU A 243 32.86 -31.62 -9.89
CA LEU A 243 32.87 -31.48 -8.44
C LEU A 243 33.41 -30.11 -7.98
N ARG A 244 34.47 -29.61 -8.63
CA ARG A 244 35.03 -28.29 -8.34
C ARG A 244 34.02 -27.18 -8.65
N VAL A 245 33.45 -27.18 -9.85
CA VAL A 245 32.45 -26.17 -10.25
C VAL A 245 31.23 -26.21 -9.33
N THR A 246 30.76 -27.40 -8.94
CA THR A 246 29.61 -27.54 -8.04
C THR A 246 29.92 -27.00 -6.63
N HIS A 247 31.14 -27.24 -6.14
CA HIS A 247 31.59 -26.68 -4.86
C HIS A 247 31.65 -25.15 -4.93
N ASP A 248 32.27 -24.60 -5.97
CA ASP A 248 32.41 -23.16 -6.17
C ASP A 248 31.03 -22.48 -6.32
N GLU A 249 30.09 -23.12 -7.02
CA GLU A 249 28.70 -22.65 -7.12
C GLU A 249 27.99 -22.62 -5.76
N GLN A 250 28.17 -23.65 -4.92
CA GLN A 250 27.59 -23.69 -3.58
C GLN A 250 28.20 -22.63 -2.66
N GLU A 251 29.50 -22.36 -2.79
CA GLU A 251 30.19 -21.32 -2.04
C GLU A 251 29.69 -19.93 -2.45
N GLN A 252 29.62 -19.65 -3.75
CA GLN A 252 29.06 -18.41 -4.30
C GLN A 252 27.60 -18.19 -3.85
N LYS A 253 26.76 -19.24 -3.87
CA LYS A 253 25.37 -19.15 -3.38
C LYS A 253 25.29 -18.81 -1.90
N ARG A 254 26.16 -19.40 -1.07
CA ARG A 254 26.21 -19.08 0.37
C ARG A 254 26.65 -17.64 0.61
N GLU A 255 27.63 -17.16 -0.15
CA GLU A 255 28.12 -15.79 -0.02
C GLU A 255 27.06 -14.76 -0.44
N LEU A 256 26.38 -14.99 -1.57
CA LEU A 256 25.24 -14.18 -2.00
C LEU A 256 24.11 -14.16 -0.96
N GLN A 257 23.78 -15.32 -0.38
CA GLN A 257 22.74 -15.40 0.64
C GLN A 257 23.13 -14.63 1.91
N LYS A 258 24.40 -14.69 2.31
CA LYS A 258 24.91 -13.91 3.45
C LYS A 258 24.80 -12.41 3.20
N LEU A 259 25.18 -11.94 2.01
CA LEU A 259 25.03 -10.52 1.63
C LEU A 259 23.57 -10.07 1.65
N GLN A 260 22.66 -10.92 1.17
CA GLN A 260 21.23 -10.63 1.18
C GLN A 260 20.65 -10.57 2.61
N ASP A 261 21.11 -11.45 3.51
CA ASP A 261 20.72 -11.43 4.92
C ASP A 261 21.25 -10.18 5.64
N GLU A 262 22.48 -9.76 5.34
CA GLU A 262 23.08 -8.51 5.84
C GLU A 262 22.31 -7.27 5.35
N GLU A 263 21.95 -7.23 4.05
CA GLU A 263 21.13 -6.15 3.47
C GLU A 263 19.75 -6.07 4.13
N ASN A 264 19.07 -7.22 4.27
CA ASN A 264 17.76 -7.29 4.94
C ASN A 264 17.83 -6.84 6.40
N THR A 265 18.91 -7.18 7.10
CA THR A 265 19.12 -6.75 8.49
C THR A 265 19.30 -5.24 8.57
N SER A 266 20.16 -4.67 7.71
CA SER A 266 20.36 -3.22 7.61
C SER A 266 19.07 -2.47 7.26
N ALA A 267 18.25 -3.02 6.34
CA ALA A 267 16.95 -2.45 5.97
C ALA A 267 15.97 -2.42 7.16
N ARG A 268 15.93 -3.49 7.97
CA ARG A 268 15.10 -3.54 9.19
C ARG A 268 15.54 -2.53 10.24
N GLU A 269 16.85 -2.42 10.48
CA GLU A 269 17.40 -1.44 11.43
C GLU A 269 17.11 0.01 11.01
N ALA A 270 17.22 0.30 9.71
CA ALA A 270 16.86 1.61 9.15
C ALA A 270 15.38 1.91 9.34
N ASP A 271 14.49 0.93 9.12
CA ASP A 271 13.05 1.11 9.32
C ASP A 271 12.70 1.34 10.79
N GLU A 272 13.30 0.59 11.70
CA GLU A 272 13.14 0.79 13.14
C GLU A 272 13.64 2.18 13.58
N ALA A 273 14.75 2.66 13.01
CA ALA A 273 15.25 4.01 13.27
C ALA A 273 14.28 5.09 12.80
N ARG A 274 13.68 4.93 11.60
CA ARG A 274 12.62 5.83 11.11
C ARG A 274 11.43 5.84 12.06
N ASN A 275 10.95 4.67 12.46
CA ASN A 275 9.81 4.53 13.38
C ASN A 275 10.07 5.20 14.74
N ARG A 276 11.28 5.05 15.30
CA ARG A 276 11.68 5.74 16.54
C ARG A 276 11.66 7.26 16.39
N TYR A 277 12.21 7.78 15.29
CA TYR A 277 12.18 9.22 14.99
C TYR A 277 10.75 9.76 14.86
N GLU A 278 9.87 9.03 14.18
CA GLU A 278 8.47 9.41 14.03
C GLU A 278 7.71 9.45 15.36
N GLN A 279 7.94 8.45 16.23
CA GLN A 279 7.34 8.41 17.56
C GLN A 279 7.79 9.60 18.43
N GLU A 280 9.08 9.93 18.42
CA GLU A 280 9.59 11.07 19.19
C GLU A 280 9.02 12.40 18.65
N ARG A 281 8.93 12.54 17.32
CA ARG A 281 8.29 13.69 16.66
C ARG A 281 6.84 13.85 17.13
N LEU A 282 6.08 12.76 17.16
CA LEU A 282 4.68 12.77 17.58
C LEU A 282 4.53 13.10 19.08
N ARG A 283 5.45 12.61 19.91
CA ARG A 283 5.50 12.91 21.35
C ARG A 283 5.72 14.41 21.61
N HIS A 284 6.70 15.01 20.94
CA HIS A 284 6.97 16.45 21.02
C HIS A 284 5.78 17.29 20.52
N GLU A 285 5.13 16.87 19.44
CA GLU A 285 3.91 17.52 18.93
C GLU A 285 2.78 17.50 19.96
N LEU A 286 2.55 16.35 20.59
CA LEU A 286 1.50 16.18 21.60
C LEU A 286 1.79 17.04 22.84
N GLU A 287 3.03 17.07 23.30
CA GLU A 287 3.44 17.90 24.44
C GLU A 287 3.24 19.40 24.14
N ARG A 288 3.59 19.85 22.92
CA ARG A 288 3.37 21.23 22.50
C ARG A 288 1.89 21.59 22.52
N ARG A 289 1.03 20.75 21.94
CA ARG A 289 -0.43 20.97 21.94
C ARG A 289 -0.99 21.01 23.36
N MET A 290 -0.51 20.14 24.26
CA MET A 290 -0.92 20.15 25.66
C MET A 290 -0.52 21.47 26.34
N LYS A 291 0.71 21.96 26.11
CA LYS A 291 1.17 23.26 26.62
C LYS A 291 0.34 24.42 26.07
N GLU A 292 -0.02 24.39 24.79
CA GLU A 292 -0.87 25.42 24.17
C GLU A 292 -2.28 25.45 24.77
N VAL A 293 -2.87 24.29 25.06
CA VAL A 293 -4.17 24.20 25.74
C VAL A 293 -4.09 24.81 27.14
N ILE A 294 -3.08 24.40 27.92
CA ILE A 294 -2.85 24.95 29.27
C ILE A 294 -2.66 26.47 29.20
N ALA A 295 -1.84 26.97 28.26
CA ALA A 295 -1.61 28.40 28.09
C ALA A 295 -2.91 29.15 27.75
N ARG A 296 -3.74 28.61 26.85
CA ARG A 296 -5.03 29.20 26.47
C ARG A 296 -5.98 29.30 27.67
N ASP A 297 -6.03 28.26 28.51
CA ASP A 297 -6.88 28.25 29.69
C ASP A 297 -6.38 29.21 30.76
N LEU A 298 -5.06 29.34 30.94
CA LEU A 298 -4.47 30.37 31.81
C LEU A 298 -4.81 31.78 31.33
N VAL A 299 -4.77 32.04 30.02
CA VAL A 299 -5.17 33.34 29.44
C VAL A 299 -6.65 33.63 29.70
N LYS A 300 -7.54 32.65 29.48
CA LYS A 300 -8.98 32.79 29.78
C LYS A 300 -9.21 33.08 31.26
N LYS A 301 -8.57 32.31 32.15
CA LYS A 301 -8.66 32.51 33.61
C LYS A 301 -8.16 33.89 34.01
N ARG A 302 -7.04 34.36 33.45
CA ARG A 302 -6.51 35.71 33.69
C ARG A 302 -7.51 36.79 33.27
N LYS A 303 -8.09 36.69 32.07
CA LYS A 303 -9.10 37.65 31.59
C LYS A 303 -10.33 37.70 32.51
N ALA A 304 -10.85 36.54 32.90
CA ALA A 304 -11.99 36.45 33.83
C ALA A 304 -11.68 37.09 35.20
N LEU A 305 -10.49 36.84 35.76
CA LEU A 305 -10.06 37.45 37.02
C LEU A 305 -9.92 38.97 36.92
N VAL A 306 -9.38 39.49 35.81
CA VAL A 306 -9.27 40.94 35.58
C VAL A 306 -10.65 41.58 35.45
N GLU A 307 -11.57 40.97 34.71
CA GLU A 307 -12.94 41.47 34.57
C GLU A 307 -13.71 41.44 35.89
N ALA A 308 -13.59 40.35 36.66
CA ALA A 308 -14.19 40.25 37.99
C ALA A 308 -13.64 41.34 38.93
N ARG A 309 -12.33 41.59 38.92
CA ARG A 309 -11.70 42.67 39.70
C ARG A 309 -12.22 44.05 39.28
N ARG A 310 -12.40 44.29 37.98
CA ARG A 310 -12.96 45.56 37.47
C ARG A 310 -14.40 45.76 37.93
N LYS A 311 -15.25 44.71 37.84
CA LYS A 311 -16.64 44.74 38.33
C LYS A 311 -16.69 45.01 39.83
N GLU A 312 -15.86 44.33 40.62
CA GLU A 312 -15.74 44.55 42.06
C GLU A 312 -15.32 46.00 42.39
N GLN A 313 -14.33 46.54 41.69
CA GLN A 313 -13.92 47.95 41.88
C GLN A 313 -15.03 48.95 41.56
N ALA A 314 -15.79 48.71 40.49
CA ALA A 314 -16.96 49.54 40.14
C ALA A 314 -18.05 49.46 41.22
N ASN A 315 -18.34 48.25 41.71
CA ASN A 315 -19.29 48.03 42.80
C ASN A 315 -18.86 48.76 44.08
N GLN A 316 -17.60 48.65 44.47
CA GLN A 316 -17.03 49.36 45.61
C GLN A 316 -17.11 50.89 45.46
N ALA A 317 -16.92 51.41 44.24
CA ALA A 317 -17.05 52.84 43.96
C ALA A 317 -18.51 53.32 44.11
N LYS A 318 -19.47 52.58 43.55
CA LYS A 318 -20.91 52.87 43.72
C LYS A 318 -21.33 52.85 45.19
N LEU A 319 -20.90 51.83 45.94
CA LEU A 319 -21.23 51.71 47.37
C LEU A 319 -20.67 52.86 48.22
N ARG A 320 -19.52 53.45 47.83
CA ARG A 320 -19.02 54.67 48.46
C ARG A 320 -19.88 55.89 48.12
N GLN A 321 -20.33 55.99 46.87
CA GLN A 321 -21.17 57.10 46.40
C GLN A 321 -22.58 57.10 47.00
N MET A 322 -23.11 55.93 47.37
CA MET A 322 -24.43 55.85 48.03
C MET A 322 -24.43 56.39 49.47
N GLU A 323 -23.26 56.67 50.07
CA GLU A 323 -23.07 57.27 51.40
C GLU A 323 -23.79 56.56 52.58
N VAL A 324 -24.30 55.33 52.37
CA VAL A 324 -25.03 54.54 53.38
C VAL A 324 -24.17 54.24 54.61
N CYS A 325 -22.85 54.12 54.45
CA CYS A 325 -21.92 53.97 55.57
C CYS A 325 -21.18 55.29 55.83
N ILE A 326 -21.70 56.05 56.80
CA ILE A 326 -21.18 57.37 57.22
C ILE A 326 -19.72 57.30 57.68
N MET A 327 -19.30 56.16 58.24
CA MET A 327 -17.95 55.93 58.76
C MET A 327 -16.93 55.52 57.68
N GLY A 328 -17.34 55.36 56.42
CA GLY A 328 -16.42 55.06 55.30
C GLY A 328 -15.78 53.66 55.31
N TYR A 329 -16.34 52.71 56.07
CA TYR A 329 -15.81 51.34 56.12
C TYR A 329 -15.84 50.64 54.76
N ARG A 330 -14.83 49.80 54.50
CA ARG A 330 -14.76 48.95 53.30
C ARG A 330 -15.99 48.04 53.19
N TRP A 331 -16.52 47.87 51.99
CA TRP A 331 -17.60 46.94 51.74
C TRP A 331 -17.07 45.53 51.42
N ILE A 332 -17.72 44.51 51.98
CA ILE A 332 -17.35 43.09 51.82
C ILE A 332 -18.52 42.40 51.13
N LYS A 333 -18.24 41.75 49.99
CA LYS A 333 -19.24 40.94 49.28
C LYS A 333 -19.68 39.77 50.16
N GLN A 334 -20.99 39.62 50.33
CA GLN A 334 -21.62 38.46 50.96
C GLN A 334 -22.67 37.88 50.01
N SER A 335 -23.34 36.80 50.40
CA SER A 335 -24.44 36.21 49.63
C SER A 335 -25.56 37.24 49.45
N GLY A 336 -25.85 37.64 48.20
CA GLY A 336 -26.95 38.52 47.84
C GLY A 336 -26.74 40.02 48.10
N GLY A 337 -25.52 40.47 48.44
CA GLY A 337 -25.25 41.88 48.67
C GLY A 337 -23.86 42.18 49.23
N TYR A 338 -23.71 43.36 49.82
CA TYR A 338 -22.49 43.85 50.45
C TYR A 338 -22.78 44.34 51.86
N ARG A 339 -21.86 44.02 52.78
CA ARG A 339 -21.87 44.51 54.16
C ARG A 339 -20.67 45.40 54.41
N CYS A 340 -20.84 46.53 55.09
CA CYS A 340 -19.71 47.33 55.51
C CYS A 340 -18.86 46.56 56.55
N ALA A 341 -17.55 46.81 56.60
CA ALA A 341 -16.64 46.11 57.52
C ALA A 341 -16.96 46.37 59.00
N GLY A 342 -17.62 47.49 59.31
CA GLY A 342 -18.16 47.76 60.65
C GLY A 342 -19.42 46.95 61.00
N GLY A 343 -19.97 46.18 60.06
CA GLY A 343 -21.09 45.26 60.27
C GLY A 343 -22.50 45.87 60.26
N SER A 344 -22.64 47.16 60.58
CA SER A 344 -23.93 47.84 60.81
C SER A 344 -24.76 48.14 59.56
N HIS A 345 -24.13 48.29 58.39
CA HIS A 345 -24.80 48.70 57.15
C HIS A 345 -24.76 47.60 56.09
N TRP A 346 -25.85 47.47 55.33
CA TRP A 346 -26.07 46.44 54.31
C TRP A 346 -26.69 47.05 53.04
N VAL A 347 -26.24 46.61 51.87
CA VAL A 347 -26.80 46.96 50.56
C VAL A 347 -27.01 45.67 49.77
N SER A 348 -28.21 45.43 49.26
CA SER A 348 -28.50 44.24 48.45
C SER A 348 -27.98 44.39 47.02
N ASP A 349 -27.79 43.26 46.32
CA ASP A 349 -27.36 43.28 44.92
C ASP A 349 -28.36 44.01 44.01
N ALA A 350 -29.66 43.95 44.33
CA ALA A 350 -30.72 44.67 43.61
C ALA A 350 -30.71 46.18 43.84
N GLN A 351 -30.08 46.67 44.92
CA GLN A 351 -29.91 48.11 45.18
C GLN A 351 -28.64 48.67 44.50
N LEU A 352 -27.74 47.80 44.05
CA LEU A 352 -26.44 48.16 43.46
C LEU A 352 -26.45 48.21 41.91
N HIS A 353 -27.39 47.47 41.32
CA HIS A 353 -27.65 47.36 39.89
C HIS A 353 -28.91 48.11 39.52
#